data_AF-A0A651HDY9-F1
#
_entry.id   AF-A0A651HDY9-F1
#
_cell.length_a   1.000
_cell.length_b   1.000
_cell.length_c   1.000
_cell.angle_alpha   90.00
_cell.angle_beta   90.00
_cell.angle_gamma   90.00
#
_symmetry.space_group_name_H-M   'P 1'
#
loop_
_entity.id
_entity.type
_entity.pdbx_description
1 polymer ?
#
loop_
_entity_poly.entity_id
_entity_poly.type
_entity_poly.pdbx_seq_one_letter_code
_entity_poly.pdbx_strand_id
1 'polypeptide(L)'
;MKDEPIELAILKAARFAADRHRMQRRKDADASPYINHPIAVAETLASAGVVDRTTLLAAILHDVIEDTETEPDEITELFGDEVRAVVEEVSADRP
;
A
#
# COMPACT_ATOMS: atom_id res chain seq x y z
N MET A 1 9.39 14.09 4.84
CA MET A 1 9.06 12.66 4.97
C MET A 1 10.28 11.75 5.18
N LYS A 2 11.43 12.03 4.52
CA LYS A 2 12.66 11.22 4.67
C LYS A 2 13.15 11.07 6.12
N ASP A 3 12.85 12.02 7.00
CA ASP A 3 13.27 11.98 8.41
C ASP A 3 12.22 11.41 9.40
N GLU A 4 11.04 11.01 8.92
CA GLU A 4 10.03 10.40 9.78
C GLU A 4 10.42 8.95 10.13
N PRO A 5 10.18 8.44 11.36
CA PRO A 5 10.38 7.03 11.68
C PRO A 5 9.61 6.10 10.75
N ILE A 6 10.20 4.96 10.37
CA ILE A 6 9.59 4.02 9.43
C ILE A 6 8.28 3.44 9.97
N GLU A 7 8.19 3.23 11.27
CA GLU A 7 7.01 2.71 11.96
C GLU A 7 5.81 3.65 11.79
N LEU A 8 6.04 4.96 11.91
CA LEU A 8 4.99 5.96 11.73
C LEU A 8 4.54 6.01 10.26
N ALA A 9 5.48 5.90 9.31
CA ALA A 9 5.14 5.86 7.90
C ALA A 9 4.33 4.59 7.52
N ILE A 10 4.69 3.43 8.08
CA ILE A 10 3.94 2.17 7.92
C ILE A 10 2.52 2.33 8.45
N LEU A 11 2.33 2.90 9.64
CA LEU A 11 1.01 3.13 10.21
C LEU A 11 0.17 4.09 9.35
N LYS A 12 0.78 5.14 8.78
CA LYS A 12 0.10 6.07 7.86
C LYS A 12 -0.33 5.37 6.58
N ALA A 13 0.55 4.59 5.95
CA ALA A 13 0.25 3.84 4.74
C ALA A 13 -0.85 2.80 5.00
N ALA A 14 -0.76 2.05 6.10
CA ALA A 14 -1.74 1.04 6.46
C ALA A 14 -3.12 1.66 6.71
N ARG A 15 -3.18 2.79 7.41
CA ARG A 15 -4.44 3.54 7.60
C ARG A 15 -5.01 4.02 6.27
N PHE A 16 -4.19 4.62 5.42
CA PHE A 16 -4.61 5.11 4.12
C PHE A 16 -5.18 3.98 3.24
N ALA A 17 -4.45 2.86 3.12
CA ALA A 17 -4.92 1.68 2.40
C ALA A 17 -6.22 1.12 3.01
N ALA A 18 -6.33 1.09 4.34
CA ALA A 18 -7.55 0.63 5.02
C ALA A 18 -8.76 1.51 4.67
N ASP A 19 -8.57 2.84 4.65
CA ASP A 19 -9.63 3.79 4.32
C ASP A 19 -10.08 3.67 2.85
N ARG A 20 -9.13 3.46 1.93
CA ARG A 20 -9.42 3.27 0.49
C ARG A 20 -10.11 1.95 0.22
N HIS A 21 -9.63 0.86 0.82
CA HIS A 21 -10.20 -0.47 0.66
C HIS A 21 -11.34 -0.80 1.65
N ARG A 22 -11.88 0.19 2.38
CA ARG A 22 -12.85 -0.03 3.49
C ARG A 22 -14.09 -0.83 3.09
N MET A 23 -14.55 -0.68 1.84
CA MET A 23 -15.70 -1.40 1.29
C MET A 23 -15.32 -2.63 0.47
N GLN A 24 -14.04 -2.81 0.13
CA GLN A 24 -13.57 -3.94 -0.67
C GLN A 24 -13.41 -5.18 0.20
N ARG A 25 -13.67 -6.35 -0.41
CA ARG A 25 -13.56 -7.67 0.22
C ARG A 25 -12.75 -8.61 -0.65
N ARG A 26 -12.10 -9.59 -0.02
CA ARG A 26 -11.42 -10.70 -0.70
C ARG A 26 -12.44 -11.66 -1.31
N LYS A 27 -12.01 -12.44 -2.30
CA LYS A 27 -12.81 -13.48 -2.96
C LYS A 27 -12.72 -14.84 -2.25
N ASP A 28 -12.47 -14.83 -0.94
CA ASP A 28 -12.47 -16.02 -0.09
C ASP A 28 -13.89 -16.30 0.43
N ALA A 29 -14.07 -17.46 1.09
CA ALA A 29 -15.39 -17.90 1.56
C ALA A 29 -16.02 -16.94 2.59
N ASP A 30 -15.19 -16.29 3.41
CA ASP A 30 -15.62 -15.38 4.47
C ASP A 30 -15.77 -13.93 4.00
N ALA A 31 -15.45 -13.64 2.73
CA ALA A 31 -15.37 -12.29 2.18
C ALA A 31 -14.58 -11.36 3.13
N SER A 32 -13.35 -11.74 3.46
CA SER A 32 -12.54 -11.02 4.46
C SER A 32 -12.21 -9.59 3.99
N PRO A 33 -11.99 -8.63 4.91
CA PRO A 33 -11.61 -7.26 4.55
C PRO A 33 -10.39 -7.21 3.65
N TYR A 34 -10.45 -6.47 2.54
CA TYR A 34 -9.37 -6.48 1.55
C TYR A 34 -8.03 -5.98 2.10
N ILE A 35 -8.05 -5.05 3.07
CA ILE A 35 -6.85 -4.54 3.76
C ILE A 35 -5.93 -5.63 4.33
N ASN A 36 -6.47 -6.82 4.65
CA ASN A 36 -5.65 -7.94 5.10
C ASN A 36 -4.62 -8.37 4.05
N HIS A 37 -4.91 -8.19 2.76
CA HIS A 37 -4.00 -8.55 1.68
C HIS A 37 -2.77 -7.63 1.59
N PRO A 38 -2.90 -6.30 1.44
CA PRO A 38 -1.71 -5.45 1.41
C PRO A 38 -0.85 -5.56 2.68
N ILE A 39 -1.47 -5.76 3.85
CA ILE A 39 -0.74 -6.04 5.10
C ILE A 39 0.05 -7.36 5.00
N ALA A 40 -0.57 -8.45 4.55
CA ALA A 40 0.10 -9.74 4.41
C ALA A 40 1.26 -9.72 3.39
N VAL A 41 1.13 -8.93 2.32
CA VAL A 41 2.23 -8.72 1.35
C VAL A 41 3.41 -8.02 2.03
N ALA A 42 3.16 -6.92 2.74
CA ALA A 42 4.21 -6.21 3.47
C ALA A 42 4.85 -7.08 4.57
N GLU A 43 4.05 -7.86 5.31
CA GLU A 43 4.53 -8.82 6.31
C GLU A 43 5.44 -9.89 5.68
N THR A 44 5.07 -10.41 4.50
CA THR A 44 5.87 -11.39 3.76
C THR A 44 7.25 -10.82 3.41
N LEU A 45 7.30 -9.59 2.90
CA LEU A 45 8.56 -8.92 2.56
C LEU A 45 9.41 -8.65 3.81
N ALA A 46 8.81 -8.11 4.87
CA ALA A 46 9.52 -7.86 6.13
C ALA A 46 10.08 -9.16 6.73
N SER A 47 9.31 -10.25 6.70
CA SER A 47 9.73 -11.57 7.16
C SER A 47 10.87 -12.15 6.32
N ALA A 48 10.96 -11.79 5.04
CA ALA A 48 12.08 -12.14 4.16
C ALA A 48 13.33 -11.25 4.36
N GLY A 49 13.29 -10.30 5.30
CA GLY A 49 14.41 -9.41 5.62
C GLY A 49 14.42 -8.11 4.84
N VAL A 50 13.35 -7.77 4.11
CA VAL A 50 13.23 -6.47 3.47
C VAL A 50 13.00 -5.41 4.54
N VAL A 51 13.94 -4.46 4.62
CA VAL A 51 13.88 -3.31 5.55
C VAL A 51 13.82 -1.97 4.81
N ASP A 52 13.80 -2.00 3.49
CA ASP A 52 13.72 -0.79 2.68
C ASP A 52 12.35 -0.11 2.84
N ARG A 53 12.39 1.18 3.19
CA ARG A 53 11.20 2.00 3.48
C ARG A 53 10.27 2.05 2.28
N THR A 54 10.80 2.43 1.12
CA THR A 54 10.01 2.64 -0.09
C THR A 54 9.30 1.36 -0.50
N THR A 55 10.02 0.24 -0.47
CA THR A 55 9.49 -1.09 -0.75
C THR A 55 8.35 -1.48 0.18
N LEU A 56 8.52 -1.32 1.50
CA LEU A 56 7.49 -1.68 2.48
C LEU A 56 6.24 -0.79 2.39
N LEU A 57 6.41 0.52 2.15
CA LEU A 57 5.28 1.42 1.94
C LEU A 57 4.54 1.09 0.63
N ALA A 58 5.27 0.86 -0.46
CA ALA A 58 4.67 0.49 -1.74
C ALA A 58 3.91 -0.84 -1.65
N ALA A 59 4.42 -1.83 -0.92
CA ALA A 59 3.70 -3.09 -0.69
C ALA A 59 2.35 -2.90 0.01
N ILE A 60 2.25 -1.98 0.98
CA ILE A 60 0.98 -1.66 1.65
C ILE A 60 0.02 -0.91 0.70
N LEU A 61 0.56 -0.15 -0.25
CA LEU A 61 -0.20 0.74 -1.13
C LEU A 61 -0.46 0.16 -2.52
N HIS A 62 0.10 -1.00 -2.88
CA HIS A 62 0.22 -1.44 -4.27
C HIS A 62 -1.10 -1.50 -5.06
N ASP A 63 -2.22 -1.80 -4.41
CA ASP A 63 -3.53 -1.91 -5.05
C ASP A 63 -4.37 -0.62 -4.97
N VAL A 64 -3.91 0.45 -4.30
CA VAL A 64 -4.78 1.62 -4.07
C VAL A 64 -5.09 2.38 -5.35
N ILE A 65 -4.15 2.45 -6.29
CA ILE A 65 -4.39 3.07 -7.61
C ILE A 65 -5.27 2.14 -8.48
N GLU A 66 -4.98 0.84 -8.51
CA GLU A 66 -5.69 -0.10 -9.38
C GLU A 66 -7.16 -0.32 -8.96
N ASP A 67 -7.40 -0.51 -7.66
CA ASP A 67 -8.68 -1.03 -7.16
C ASP A 67 -9.54 0.04 -6.46
N THR A 68 -9.08 1.29 -6.39
CA THR A 68 -9.81 2.38 -5.71
C THR A 68 -9.74 3.70 -6.49
N GLU A 69 -10.47 4.72 -6.05
CA GLU A 69 -10.44 6.07 -6.65
C GLU A 69 -9.23 6.89 -6.14
N THR A 70 -8.06 6.27 -6.00
CA THR A 70 -6.85 6.97 -5.53
C THR A 70 -6.07 7.50 -6.71
N GLU A 71 -5.82 8.80 -6.73
CA GLU A 71 -4.97 9.42 -7.75
C GLU A 71 -3.49 9.29 -7.37
N PRO A 72 -2.57 9.09 -8.34
CA PRO A 72 -1.13 9.00 -8.07
C PRO A 72 -0.54 10.22 -7.33
N ASP A 73 -1.10 11.41 -7.58
CA ASP A 73 -0.70 12.65 -6.91
C ASP A 73 -0.96 12.60 -5.40
N GLU A 74 -2.03 11.92 -4.95
CA GLU A 74 -2.29 11.73 -3.51
C GLU A 74 -1.17 10.92 -2.84
N ILE A 75 -0.59 9.95 -3.56
CA ILE A 75 0.54 9.17 -3.06
C ILE A 75 1.79 10.04 -3.00
N THR A 76 2.02 10.90 -4.00
CA THR A 76 3.13 11.84 -3.99
C THR A 76 3.07 12.79 -2.79
N GLU A 77 1.89 13.36 -2.51
CA GLU A 77 1.70 14.30 -1.40
C GLU A 77 1.90 13.64 -0.03
N LEU A 78 1.43 12.41 0.14
CA LEU A 78 1.44 11.70 1.43
C LEU A 78 2.70 10.87 1.67
N PHE A 79 3.26 10.28 0.61
CA PHE A 79 4.29 9.24 0.64
C PHE A 79 5.50 9.53 -0.26
N GLY A 80 5.49 10.64 -1.01
CA GLY A 80 6.61 11.08 -1.84
C GLY A 80 6.76 10.35 -3.18
N ASP A 81 7.53 10.96 -4.07
CA ASP A 81 7.71 10.52 -5.46
C ASP A 81 8.27 9.09 -5.60
N GLU A 82 9.21 8.72 -4.73
CA GLU A 82 9.84 7.38 -4.78
C GLU A 82 8.82 6.28 -4.50
N VAL A 83 7.88 6.50 -3.56
CA VAL A 83 6.81 5.53 -3.27
C VAL A 83 5.78 5.52 -4.40
N ARG A 84 5.37 6.69 -4.90
CA ARG A 84 4.44 6.78 -6.03
C ARG A 84 4.97 5.97 -7.22
N ALA A 85 6.23 6.18 -7.61
CA ALA A 85 6.82 5.51 -8.75
C ALA A 85 6.75 3.97 -8.64
N VAL A 86 7.09 3.41 -7.47
CA VAL A 86 7.00 1.96 -7.25
C VAL A 86 5.55 1.48 -7.26
N VAL A 87 4.62 2.21 -6.64
CA VAL A 87 3.19 1.85 -6.65
C VAL A 87 2.62 1.85 -8.07
N GLU A 88 2.96 2.86 -8.88
CA GLU A 88 2.57 2.92 -10.29
C GLU A 88 3.14 1.75 -11.10
N GLU A 89 4.39 1.36 -10.87
CA GLU A 89 5.02 0.22 -11.56
C GLU A 89 4.33 -1.12 -11.28
N VAL A 90 3.74 -1.29 -10.09
CA VAL A 90 3.07 -2.53 -9.68
C VAL A 90 1.55 -2.47 -9.74
N SER A 91 0.98 -1.32 -10.11
CA SER A 91 -0.44 -1.19 -10.40
C SER A 91 -0.69 -1.67 -11.82
N ALA A 92 -1.52 -2.70 -12.01
CA ALA A 92 -1.81 -3.15 -13.37
C ALA A 92 -2.74 -2.14 -14.05
N ASP A 93 -2.30 -1.59 -15.18
CA ASP A 93 -3.18 -0.88 -16.11
C ASP A 93 -4.25 -1.89 -16.55
N ARG A 94 -5.51 -1.70 -16.13
CA ARG A 94 -6.61 -2.51 -16.62
C ARG A 94 -7.09 -1.89 -17.95
N PRO A 95 -6.79 -2.48 -19.11
CA PRO A 95 -7.45 -2.09 -20.36
C PRO A 95 -8.94 -2.41 -20.35
#